data_AF-A0A2E3FM44-F1
#
_entry.id   AF-A0A2E3FM44-F1
#
_cell.length_a   1.000
_cell.length_b   1.000
_cell.length_c   1.000
_cell.angle_alpha   90.00
_cell.angle_beta   90.00
_cell.angle_gamma   90.00
#
_symmetry.space_group_name_H-M   'P 1'
#
loop_
_entity.id
_entity.type
_entity.pdbx_description
1 polymer ?
#
loop_
_entity_poly.entity_id
_entity_poly.type
_entity_poly.pdbx_seq_one_letter_code
_entity_poly.pdbx_strand_id
1 'polypeptide(L)'
;MAFETDLIRRYTGAFTKDDCEKIIHGVKFFEDNHLLFYDKEILDRQDHKVINVTHEYDFSMSSRICEEMFPKLKPCVDEYLKAFSILGQRKFLIHDLKLKEIPAGGGFHAWHYESGALSVAARQFVIQVYLNDDFDGGETEFLYQQRREQAVTGDVLIFPASYTHTHRGNPPLGGSKYLATSWGIIQNDNI
;
A
#
# COMPACT_ATOMS: atom_id res chain seq x y z
N MET A 1 19.08 12.72 -1.99
CA MET A 1 18.04 13.58 -1.40
C MET A 1 16.79 13.40 -2.25
N ALA A 2 15.75 12.77 -1.72
CA ALA A 2 14.44 12.80 -2.37
C ALA A 2 13.99 14.27 -2.35
N PHE A 3 13.96 14.90 -3.52
CA PHE A 3 13.44 16.25 -3.63
C PHE A 3 11.94 16.19 -3.33
N GLU A 4 11.44 17.05 -2.45
CA GLU A 4 10.01 17.18 -2.15
C GLU A 4 9.13 17.46 -3.39
N THR A 5 9.76 17.73 -4.54
CA THR A 5 9.13 17.95 -5.84
C THR A 5 8.43 16.73 -6.40
N ASP A 6 8.81 15.52 -6.01
CA ASP A 6 8.19 14.30 -6.54
C ASP A 6 6.99 13.81 -5.72
N LEU A 7 6.65 14.49 -4.61
CA LEU A 7 5.51 14.17 -3.75
C LEU A 7 5.55 12.75 -3.12
N ILE A 8 6.67 12.02 -3.23
CA ILE A 8 6.84 10.67 -2.68
C ILE A 8 7.62 10.77 -1.36
N ARG A 9 7.00 10.37 -0.25
CA ARG A 9 7.64 10.37 1.08
C ARG A 9 7.71 8.99 1.69
N ARG A 10 8.88 8.69 2.27
CA ARG A 10 9.17 7.47 3.01
C ARG A 10 9.30 7.80 4.50
N TYR A 11 8.66 7.01 5.34
CA TYR A 11 8.75 7.06 6.79
C TYR A 11 9.41 5.78 7.27
N THR A 12 10.65 5.91 7.75
CA THR A 12 11.48 4.75 8.08
C THR A 12 11.15 4.19 9.47
N GLY A 13 10.99 2.87 9.56
CA GLY A 13 10.74 2.18 10.83
C GLY A 13 9.45 2.60 11.56
N ALA A 14 8.41 2.97 10.81
CA ALA A 14 7.11 3.33 11.39
C ALA A 14 6.43 2.13 12.08
N PHE A 15 6.72 0.92 11.59
CA PHE A 15 6.33 -0.35 12.19
C PHE A 15 7.58 -1.09 12.68
N THR A 16 7.47 -1.73 13.84
CA THR A 16 8.50 -2.68 14.29
C THR A 16 8.37 -4.00 13.55
N LYS A 17 9.40 -4.85 13.60
CA LYS A 17 9.33 -6.20 13.02
C LYS A 17 8.18 -7.03 13.61
N ASP A 18 7.94 -6.91 14.93
CA ASP A 18 6.82 -7.58 15.61
C ASP A 18 5.46 -7.07 15.13
N ASP A 19 5.33 -5.76 14.89
CA ASP A 19 4.11 -5.19 14.30
C ASP A 19 3.88 -5.79 12.89
N CYS A 20 4.94 -5.89 12.07
CA CYS A 20 4.85 -6.47 10.73
C CYS A 20 4.51 -7.97 10.75
N GLU A 21 5.10 -8.75 11.65
CA GLU A 21 4.84 -10.19 11.81
C GLU A 21 3.38 -10.46 12.18
N LYS A 22 2.77 -9.64 13.06
CA LYS A 22 1.35 -9.74 13.39
C LYS A 22 0.45 -9.51 12.18
N ILE A 23 0.76 -8.51 11.36
CA ILE A 23 0.01 -8.24 10.13
C ILE A 23 0.17 -9.39 9.14
N ILE A 24 1.39 -9.93 8.97
CA ILE A 24 1.65 -11.11 8.12
C ILE A 24 0.88 -12.33 8.62
N HIS A 25 0.76 -12.55 9.93
CA HIS A 25 -0.09 -13.60 10.48
C HIS A 25 -1.56 -13.41 10.08
N GLY A 26 -2.04 -12.17 10.02
CA GLY A 26 -3.34 -11.84 9.45
C GLY A 26 -3.45 -12.25 7.98
N VAL A 27 -2.44 -11.96 7.16
CA VAL A 27 -2.40 -12.41 5.74
C VAL A 27 -2.46 -13.94 5.64
N LYS A 28 -1.64 -14.65 6.42
CA LYS A 28 -1.60 -16.12 6.43
C LYS A 28 -2.92 -16.73 6.90
N PHE A 29 -3.59 -16.12 7.88
CA PHE A 29 -4.92 -16.53 8.30
C PHE A 29 -5.91 -16.49 7.12
N PHE A 30 -5.92 -15.41 6.32
CA PHE A 30 -6.77 -15.37 5.13
C PHE A 30 -6.36 -16.43 4.10
N GLU A 31 -5.07 -16.72 3.95
CA GLU A 31 -4.58 -17.71 2.98
C GLU A 31 -4.99 -19.14 3.36
N ASP A 32 -4.77 -19.51 4.62
CA ASP A 32 -5.08 -20.83 5.17
C ASP A 32 -6.58 -21.13 5.11
N ASN A 33 -7.42 -20.07 5.07
CA ASN A 33 -8.86 -20.17 4.90
C ASN A 33 -9.31 -19.98 3.44
N HIS A 34 -8.39 -19.89 2.47
CA HIS A 34 -8.65 -19.70 1.05
C HIS A 34 -9.43 -18.41 0.71
N LEU A 35 -9.14 -17.34 1.45
CA LEU A 35 -9.82 -16.06 1.35
C LEU A 35 -9.00 -15.00 0.59
N LEU A 36 -7.74 -15.26 0.25
CA LEU A 36 -7.05 -14.43 -0.74
C LEU A 36 -7.50 -14.82 -2.14
N PHE A 37 -7.84 -13.81 -2.92
CA PHE A 37 -8.12 -13.91 -4.33
C PHE A 37 -6.82 -14.00 -5.13
N TYR A 38 -6.80 -14.86 -6.15
CA TYR A 38 -5.69 -15.00 -7.07
C TYR A 38 -6.20 -15.17 -8.50
N ASP A 39 -5.99 -14.13 -9.32
CA ASP A 39 -6.40 -14.12 -10.72
C ASP A 39 -5.34 -14.76 -11.61
N LYS A 40 -5.62 -15.97 -12.09
CA LYS A 40 -4.72 -16.74 -12.96
C LYS A 40 -4.93 -16.45 -14.45
N GLU A 41 -5.91 -15.62 -14.82
CA GLU A 41 -6.21 -15.33 -16.22
C GLU A 41 -5.33 -14.20 -16.79
N ILE A 42 -4.70 -13.39 -15.93
CA ILE A 42 -3.91 -12.20 -16.31
C ILE A 42 -2.51 -12.18 -15.68
N LEU A 43 -1.85 -13.34 -15.65
CA LEU A 43 -0.51 -13.52 -15.07
C LEU A 43 0.57 -12.64 -15.71
N ASP A 44 0.40 -12.24 -16.97
CA ASP A 44 1.29 -11.30 -17.66
C ASP A 44 1.23 -9.89 -17.05
N ARG A 45 0.11 -9.54 -16.40
CA ARG A 45 -0.13 -8.24 -15.77
C ARG A 45 0.06 -8.27 -14.27
N GLN A 46 -0.37 -9.34 -13.62
CA GLN A 46 -0.29 -9.52 -12.18
C GLN A 46 -0.19 -10.99 -11.77
N ASP A 47 0.71 -11.27 -10.86
CA ASP A 47 0.94 -12.58 -10.28
C ASP A 47 1.16 -12.45 -8.77
N HIS A 48 0.05 -12.35 -8.02
CA HIS A 48 0.06 -12.27 -6.56
C HIS A 48 -1.30 -12.65 -6.00
N LYS A 49 -1.32 -13.01 -4.72
CA LYS A 49 -2.57 -13.20 -3.96
C LYS A 49 -2.92 -11.92 -3.22
N VAL A 50 -4.21 -11.59 -3.18
CA VAL A 50 -4.68 -10.34 -2.59
C VAL A 50 -6.03 -10.51 -1.91
N ILE A 51 -6.24 -9.79 -0.81
CA ILE A 51 -7.55 -9.60 -0.21
C ILE A 51 -7.79 -8.12 0.04
N ASN A 52 -9.01 -7.66 -0.27
CA ASN A 52 -9.52 -6.36 0.17
C ASN A 52 -10.37 -6.58 1.42
N VAL A 53 -9.77 -6.35 2.58
CA VAL A 53 -10.38 -6.71 3.88
C VAL A 53 -11.69 -5.95 4.11
N THR A 54 -11.78 -4.70 3.63
CA THR A 54 -12.97 -3.87 3.80
C THR A 54 -14.12 -4.21 2.85
N HIS A 55 -13.84 -4.67 1.63
CA HIS A 55 -14.88 -4.99 0.65
C HIS A 55 -15.44 -6.40 0.81
N GLU A 56 -14.60 -7.39 1.14
CA GLU A 56 -15.00 -8.80 1.10
C GLU A 56 -15.71 -9.28 2.39
N TYR A 57 -15.41 -8.66 3.54
CA TYR A 57 -15.84 -9.17 4.84
C TYR A 57 -16.59 -8.16 5.72
N ASP A 58 -16.83 -6.93 5.24
CA ASP A 58 -17.37 -5.83 6.06
C ASP A 58 -16.61 -5.68 7.39
N PHE A 59 -15.30 -5.95 7.37
CA PHE A 59 -14.45 -5.69 8.51
C PHE A 59 -14.37 -4.19 8.67
N SER A 60 -15.15 -3.68 9.62
CA SER A 60 -15.11 -2.27 9.98
C SER A 60 -13.69 -1.88 10.45
N MET A 61 -13.45 -0.58 10.63
CA MET A 61 -12.20 -0.06 11.20
C MET A 61 -11.83 -0.72 12.57
N SER A 62 -12.75 -1.44 13.21
CA SER A 62 -12.52 -2.26 14.41
C SER A 62 -11.96 -3.68 14.14
N SER A 63 -11.52 -3.99 12.91
CA SER A 63 -10.75 -5.21 12.70
C SER A 63 -9.43 -5.12 13.47
N ARG A 64 -8.99 -6.24 14.07
CA ARG A 64 -7.73 -6.28 14.83
C ARG A 64 -6.54 -5.76 14.03
N ILE A 65 -6.48 -6.04 12.73
CA ILE A 65 -5.42 -5.56 11.84
C ILE A 65 -5.48 -4.04 11.70
N CYS A 66 -6.67 -3.45 11.53
CA CYS A 66 -6.84 -2.00 11.48
C CYS A 66 -6.46 -1.32 12.80
N GLU A 67 -6.83 -1.91 13.95
CA GLU A 67 -6.46 -1.41 15.28
C GLU A 67 -4.94 -1.41 15.52
N GLU A 68 -4.22 -2.39 14.97
CA GLU A 68 -2.76 -2.46 15.02
C GLU A 68 -2.10 -1.46 14.04
N MET A 69 -2.67 -1.28 12.84
CA MET A 69 -2.10 -0.42 11.80
C MET A 69 -2.34 1.08 12.00
N PHE A 70 -3.56 1.48 12.35
CA PHE A 70 -3.97 2.87 12.31
C PHE A 70 -3.15 3.80 13.22
N PRO A 71 -2.80 3.43 14.48
CA PRO A 71 -1.95 4.25 15.33
C PRO A 71 -0.55 4.50 14.75
N LYS A 72 -0.03 3.57 13.94
CA LYS A 72 1.29 3.67 13.29
C LYS A 72 1.23 4.48 11.99
N LEU A 73 0.13 4.38 11.25
CA LEU A 73 -0.09 5.15 10.04
C LEU A 73 -0.38 6.62 10.32
N LYS A 74 -1.11 6.93 11.42
CA LYS A 74 -1.56 8.29 11.70
C LYS A 74 -0.41 9.32 11.71
N PRO A 75 0.72 9.11 12.40
CA PRO A 75 1.83 10.06 12.36
C PRO A 75 2.40 10.27 10.96
N CYS A 76 2.53 9.21 10.16
CA CYS A 76 3.00 9.30 8.77
C CYS A 76 2.05 10.12 7.89
N VAL A 77 0.74 9.90 8.03
CA VAL A 77 -0.29 10.64 7.29
C VAL A 77 -0.32 12.10 7.73
N ASP A 78 -0.34 12.38 9.04
CA ASP A 78 -0.34 13.73 9.59
C ASP A 78 0.86 14.54 9.06
N GLU A 79 2.04 13.91 9.03
CA GLU A 79 3.26 14.51 8.52
C GLU A 79 3.17 14.75 7.01
N TYR A 80 2.67 13.79 6.22
CA TYR A 80 2.46 13.94 4.79
C TYR A 80 1.54 15.12 4.45
N LEU A 81 0.41 15.23 5.17
CA LEU A 81 -0.55 16.33 5.00
C LEU A 81 0.03 17.68 5.41
N LYS A 82 0.94 17.70 6.39
CA LYS A 82 1.67 18.90 6.80
C LYS A 82 2.70 19.32 5.76
N ALA A 83 3.45 18.37 5.20
CA ALA A 83 4.45 18.60 4.17
C ALA A 83 3.82 19.15 2.89
N PHE A 84 2.67 18.59 2.49
CA PHE A 84 1.90 19.04 1.34
C PHE A 84 0.64 19.78 1.80
N SER A 85 0.84 21.00 2.29
CA SER A 85 -0.18 21.78 3.01
C SER A 85 -1.49 21.99 2.27
N ILE A 86 -1.50 21.93 0.92
CA ILE A 86 -2.74 21.96 0.12
C ILE A 86 -3.66 20.78 0.45
N LEU A 87 -3.10 19.61 0.78
CA LEU A 87 -3.86 18.46 1.25
C LEU A 87 -4.36 18.70 2.68
N GLY A 88 -3.56 19.33 3.55
CA GLY A 88 -3.98 19.71 4.91
C GLY A 88 -5.21 20.64 4.98
N GLN A 89 -5.68 21.19 3.86
CA GLN A 89 -6.92 21.98 3.76
C GLN A 89 -8.21 21.14 3.63
N ARG A 90 -8.09 19.81 3.63
CA ARG A 90 -9.22 18.87 3.52
C ARG A 90 -9.10 17.80 4.61
N LYS A 91 -10.24 17.24 5.00
CA LYS A 91 -10.24 16.02 5.80
C LYS A 91 -10.13 14.80 4.90
N PHE A 92 -9.37 13.83 5.37
CA PHE A 92 -9.16 12.57 4.68
C PHE A 92 -9.67 11.41 5.51
N LEU A 93 -10.42 10.53 4.87
CA LEU A 93 -10.67 9.19 5.37
C LEU A 93 -9.59 8.27 4.82
N ILE A 94 -8.91 7.55 5.70
CA ILE A 94 -8.08 6.41 5.31
C ILE A 94 -9.05 5.27 5.04
N HIS A 95 -9.18 4.94 3.76
CA HIS A 95 -10.16 4.01 3.25
C HIS A 95 -9.47 2.76 2.72
N ASP A 96 -10.12 1.63 2.96
CA ASP A 96 -9.74 0.32 2.47
C ASP A 96 -8.41 -0.19 3.06
N LEU A 97 -8.30 -1.51 3.17
CA LEU A 97 -7.08 -2.20 3.55
C LEU A 97 -6.90 -3.41 2.64
N LYS A 98 -5.92 -3.29 1.75
CA LYS A 98 -5.54 -4.35 0.82
C LYS A 98 -4.27 -5.03 1.33
N LEU A 99 -4.37 -6.33 1.60
CA LEU A 99 -3.24 -7.17 2.00
C LEU A 99 -2.82 -8.03 0.82
N LYS A 100 -1.50 -8.12 0.57
CA LYS A 100 -0.94 -8.87 -0.57
C LYS A 100 0.15 -9.82 -0.12
N GLU A 101 0.12 -11.02 -0.69
CA GLU A 101 1.25 -11.96 -0.74
C GLU A 101 1.71 -12.08 -2.20
N ILE A 102 2.96 -11.70 -2.45
CA ILE A 102 3.58 -11.74 -3.78
C ILE A 102 4.65 -12.85 -3.76
N PRO A 103 4.48 -13.96 -4.49
CA PRO A 103 5.48 -15.02 -4.52
C PRO A 103 6.75 -14.57 -5.25
N ALA A 104 7.85 -15.30 -5.03
CA ALA A 104 9.09 -15.11 -5.78
C ALA A 104 8.82 -15.19 -7.31
N GLY A 105 9.30 -14.19 -8.05
CA GLY A 105 9.06 -14.08 -9.50
C GLY A 105 7.70 -13.50 -9.90
N GLY A 106 6.75 -13.36 -8.96
CA GLY A 106 5.45 -12.76 -9.20
C GLY A 106 5.48 -11.23 -9.19
N GLY A 107 4.34 -10.56 -9.03
CA GLY A 107 4.27 -9.11 -8.88
C GLY A 107 3.03 -8.47 -9.49
N PHE A 108 3.04 -7.14 -9.61
CA PHE A 108 2.09 -6.41 -10.44
C PHE A 108 2.91 -5.72 -11.52
N HIS A 109 3.04 -6.39 -12.66
CA HIS A 109 3.97 -6.05 -13.73
C HIS A 109 3.46 -4.89 -14.59
N ALA A 110 2.14 -4.70 -14.64
CA ALA A 110 1.52 -3.64 -15.41
C ALA A 110 1.74 -2.26 -14.77
N TRP A 111 2.13 -1.29 -15.58
CA TRP A 111 2.11 0.11 -15.17
C TRP A 111 0.67 0.54 -14.86
N HIS A 112 0.46 1.12 -13.67
CA HIS A 112 -0.85 1.55 -13.21
C HIS A 112 -0.76 2.76 -12.29
N TYR A 113 -1.91 3.35 -12.00
CA TYR A 113 -2.10 4.37 -10.98
C TYR A 113 -3.41 4.08 -10.23
N GLU A 114 -3.51 4.54 -8.99
CA GLU A 114 -4.54 4.07 -8.05
C GLU A 114 -5.92 4.71 -8.24
N SER A 115 -6.01 5.82 -8.96
CA SER A 115 -7.28 6.52 -9.27
C SER A 115 -7.76 6.31 -10.72
N GLY A 116 -7.37 5.21 -11.37
CA GLY A 116 -7.56 4.98 -12.81
C GLY A 116 -8.90 4.42 -13.29
N ALA A 117 -9.86 4.23 -12.38
CA ALA A 117 -11.22 3.80 -12.73
C ALA A 117 -12.25 4.59 -11.92
N LEU A 118 -13.48 4.69 -12.44
CA LEU A 118 -14.56 5.47 -11.81
C LEU A 118 -14.81 5.05 -10.35
N SER A 119 -14.77 3.75 -10.07
CA SER A 119 -14.98 3.20 -8.72
C SER A 119 -13.90 3.60 -7.71
N VAL A 120 -12.71 4.01 -8.16
CA VAL A 120 -11.56 4.35 -7.31
C VAL A 120 -11.07 5.79 -7.53
N ALA A 121 -11.79 6.57 -8.32
CA ALA A 121 -11.40 7.92 -8.73
C ALA A 121 -11.26 8.92 -7.56
N ALA A 122 -11.88 8.61 -6.40
CA ALA A 122 -11.81 9.44 -5.20
C ALA A 122 -10.45 9.38 -4.46
N ARG A 123 -9.61 8.37 -4.73
CA ARG A 123 -8.30 8.20 -4.09
C ARG A 123 -7.38 9.36 -4.46
N GLN A 124 -6.84 10.04 -3.45
CA GLN A 124 -5.91 11.16 -3.62
C GLN A 124 -4.45 10.73 -3.45
N PHE A 125 -4.18 9.88 -2.46
CA PHE A 125 -2.85 9.33 -2.20
C PHE A 125 -2.93 7.90 -1.70
N VAL A 126 -1.82 7.19 -1.84
CA VAL A 126 -1.61 5.79 -1.48
C VAL A 126 -0.75 5.76 -0.23
N ILE A 127 -1.05 4.84 0.68
CA ILE A 127 -0.24 4.52 1.85
C ILE A 127 0.15 3.05 1.72
N GLN A 128 1.44 2.78 1.50
CA GLN A 128 1.96 1.44 1.36
C GLN A 128 2.91 1.10 2.51
N VAL A 129 2.65 -0.01 3.20
CA VAL A 129 3.50 -0.53 4.27
C VAL A 129 4.25 -1.76 3.74
N TYR A 130 5.57 -1.75 3.89
CA TYR A 130 6.43 -2.91 3.61
C TYR A 130 6.49 -3.79 4.85
N LEU A 131 6.01 -5.04 4.75
CA LEU A 131 5.89 -5.93 5.90
C LEU A 131 7.09 -6.86 6.06
N ASN A 132 7.89 -7.04 5.02
CA ASN A 132 9.12 -7.83 5.06
C ASN A 132 10.14 -7.36 4.01
N ASP A 133 11.38 -7.82 4.14
CA ASP A 133 12.53 -7.48 3.28
C ASP A 133 13.55 -8.64 3.14
N ASP A 134 13.12 -9.88 3.40
CA ASP A 134 13.91 -11.11 3.23
C ASP A 134 13.90 -11.63 1.79
N PHE A 135 14.12 -10.74 0.82
CA PHE A 135 14.21 -11.05 -0.61
C PHE A 135 15.04 -10.00 -1.35
N ASP A 136 15.55 -10.35 -2.53
CA ASP A 136 16.18 -9.41 -3.46
C ASP A 136 15.14 -8.83 -4.43
N GLY A 137 15.42 -7.65 -5.01
CA GLY A 137 14.50 -6.97 -5.92
C GLY A 137 13.23 -6.48 -5.22
N GLY A 138 12.06 -6.74 -5.82
CA GLY A 138 10.78 -6.43 -5.18
C GLY A 138 10.50 -4.93 -4.97
N GLU A 139 11.15 -4.02 -5.69
CA GLU A 139 10.97 -2.58 -5.51
C GLU A 139 9.58 -2.11 -5.98
N THR A 140 9.12 -0.99 -5.44
CA THR A 140 8.07 -0.19 -6.09
C THR A 140 8.76 0.79 -7.04
N GLU A 141 8.50 0.67 -8.34
CA GLU A 141 9.11 1.50 -9.40
C GLU A 141 8.12 2.55 -9.89
N PHE A 142 8.57 3.81 -9.97
CA PHE A 142 7.81 4.95 -10.45
C PHE A 142 8.32 5.41 -11.81
N LEU A 143 7.45 5.36 -12.82
CA LEU A 143 7.81 5.53 -14.22
C LEU A 143 8.32 6.94 -14.53
N TYR A 144 7.57 7.96 -14.14
CA TYR A 144 7.85 9.35 -14.52
C TYR A 144 8.91 10.02 -13.63
N GLN A 145 9.09 9.50 -12.41
CA GLN A 145 10.10 9.97 -11.45
C GLN A 145 11.47 9.30 -11.67
N GLN A 146 11.56 8.25 -12.50
CA GLN A 146 12.76 7.43 -12.68
C GLN A 146 13.31 6.92 -11.34
N ARG A 147 12.40 6.50 -10.46
CA ARG A 147 12.67 6.23 -9.05
C ARG A 147 12.26 4.81 -8.70
N ARG A 148 13.10 4.12 -7.92
CA ARG A 148 12.82 2.79 -7.36
C ARG A 148 12.92 2.85 -5.85
N GLU A 149 11.89 2.35 -5.19
CA GLU A 149 11.80 2.31 -3.74
C GLU A 149 11.95 0.86 -3.28
N GLN A 150 13.09 0.56 -2.63
CA GLN A 150 13.35 -0.75 -2.05
C GLN A 150 12.37 -1.05 -0.92
N ALA A 151 11.87 -2.29 -0.85
CA ALA A 151 11.09 -2.75 0.29
C ALA A 151 12.01 -2.90 1.51
N VAL A 152 11.66 -2.25 2.62
CA VAL A 152 12.39 -2.33 3.89
C VAL A 152 11.36 -2.57 4.98
N THR A 153 11.57 -3.58 5.81
CA THR A 153 10.58 -4.00 6.80
C THR A 153 10.23 -2.84 7.73
N GLY A 154 8.93 -2.54 7.79
CA GLY A 154 8.34 -1.54 8.67
C GLY A 154 8.33 -0.11 8.13
N ASP A 155 8.88 0.12 6.94
CA ASP A 155 8.80 1.41 6.27
C ASP A 155 7.40 1.64 5.69
N VAL A 156 6.97 2.89 5.73
CA VAL A 156 5.75 3.38 5.06
C VAL A 156 6.14 4.29 3.91
N LEU A 157 5.59 4.05 2.73
CA LEU A 157 5.72 4.91 1.56
C LEU A 157 4.37 5.54 1.24
N ILE A 158 4.32 6.87 1.17
CA ILE A 158 3.13 7.63 0.80
C ILE A 158 3.41 8.41 -0.49
N PHE A 159 2.50 8.32 -1.45
CA PHE A 159 2.61 8.96 -2.76
C PHE A 159 1.23 9.23 -3.39
N PRO A 160 1.08 10.19 -4.32
CA PRO A 160 -0.20 10.48 -4.96
C PRO A 160 -0.78 9.31 -5.76
N ALA A 161 -2.11 9.21 -5.82
CA ALA A 161 -2.82 8.12 -6.49
C ALA A 161 -3.02 8.35 -8.01
N SER A 162 -2.75 9.55 -8.50
CA SER A 162 -3.03 9.97 -9.88
C SER A 162 -1.99 9.48 -10.90
N TYR A 163 -2.30 9.61 -12.19
CA TYR A 163 -1.46 9.14 -13.31
C TYR A 163 -0.02 9.68 -13.27
N THR A 164 0.20 10.83 -12.64
CA THR A 164 1.54 11.43 -12.44
C THR A 164 2.48 10.53 -11.64
N HIS A 165 1.95 9.56 -10.90
CA HIS A 165 2.69 8.58 -10.10
C HIS A 165 2.39 7.16 -10.58
N THR A 166 2.36 7.00 -11.90
CA THR A 166 2.30 5.68 -12.53
C THR A 166 3.44 4.82 -12.01
N HIS A 167 3.10 3.67 -11.44
CA HIS A 167 4.03 2.77 -10.77
C HIS A 167 3.73 1.30 -11.07
N ARG A 168 4.64 0.44 -10.63
CA ARG A 168 4.49 -1.02 -10.65
C ARG A 168 5.26 -1.67 -9.51
N GLY A 169 4.93 -2.92 -9.20
CA GLY A 169 5.69 -3.74 -8.25
C GLY A 169 6.62 -4.68 -9.00
N ASN A 170 7.93 -4.52 -8.81
CA ASN A 170 8.92 -5.45 -9.35
C ASN A 170 8.83 -6.81 -8.66
N PRO A 171 9.25 -7.89 -9.33
CA PRO A 171 9.27 -9.22 -8.74
C PRO A 171 10.25 -9.33 -7.57
N PRO A 172 9.84 -9.90 -6.42
CA PRO A 172 10.78 -10.33 -5.40
C PRO A 172 11.52 -11.59 -5.87
N LEU A 173 12.78 -11.73 -5.47
CA LEU A 173 13.65 -12.84 -5.81
C LEU A 173 14.12 -13.53 -4.52
N GLY A 174 14.07 -14.86 -4.48
CA GLY A 174 14.54 -15.64 -3.33
C GLY A 174 13.61 -15.66 -2.12
N GLY A 175 12.46 -14.98 -2.16
CA GLY A 175 11.46 -14.97 -1.09
C GLY A 175 10.12 -14.39 -1.54
N SER A 176 9.09 -14.53 -0.68
CA SER A 176 7.79 -13.89 -0.88
C SER A 176 7.80 -12.48 -0.30
N LYS A 177 7.08 -11.54 -0.93
CA LYS A 177 6.90 -10.17 -0.45
C LYS A 177 5.48 -9.97 0.09
N TYR A 178 5.38 -9.35 1.25
CA TYR A 178 4.13 -8.99 1.90
C TYR A 178 3.96 -7.47 1.95
N LEU A 179 2.77 -7.01 1.60
CA LEU A 179 2.41 -5.58 1.61
C LEU A 179 1.04 -5.37 2.26
N ALA A 180 0.89 -4.23 2.93
CA ALA A 180 -0.41 -3.65 3.24
C ALA A 180 -0.55 -2.31 2.51
N THR A 181 -1.71 -2.06 1.91
CA THR A 181 -1.98 -0.83 1.17
C THR A 181 -3.33 -0.25 1.57
N SER A 182 -3.36 1.06 1.80
CA SER A 182 -4.56 1.83 2.08
C SER A 182 -4.53 3.14 1.27
N TRP A 183 -5.63 3.88 1.24
CA TRP A 183 -5.74 5.10 0.44
C TRP A 183 -6.39 6.24 1.20
N GLY A 184 -5.90 7.45 0.99
CA GLY A 184 -6.59 8.66 1.43
C GLY A 184 -7.66 9.07 0.42
N ILE A 185 -8.92 9.15 0.86
CA ILE A 185 -10.02 9.76 0.10
C ILE A 185 -10.50 11.02 0.82
N ILE A 186 -10.95 12.02 0.07
CA ILE A 186 -11.52 13.23 0.68
C ILE A 186 -12.81 12.84 1.40
N GLN A 187 -12.90 13.16 2.68
CA GLN A 187 -14.13 13.01 3.43
C GLN A 187 -15.04 14.19 3.07
N ASN A 188 -16.32 13.91 2.76
CA ASN A 188 -17.30 14.98 2.59
C ASN A 188 -17.35 15.79 3.90
N ASP A 189 -16.89 17.03 3.83
CA ASP A 189 -17.25 18.07 4.78
C ASP A 189 -18.57 18.66 4.29
N ASN A 190 -19.58 18.70 5.14
CA ASN A 190 -20.82 19.43 4.86
C ASN A 190 -20.47 20.92 4.74
N ILE A 191 -20.16 21.38 3.53
CA ILE A 191 -20.07 22.80 3.17
C ILE A 191 -21.40 23.20 2.53
#